data_AF-A0A7C9ES47-F1
#
_entry.id   AF-A0A7C9ES47-F1
#
_cell.length_a   1.000
_cell.length_b   1.000
_cell.length_c   1.000
_cell.angle_alpha   90.00
_cell.angle_beta   90.00
_cell.angle_gamma   90.00
#
_symmetry.space_group_name_H-M   'P 1'
#
loop_
_entity.id
_entity.type
_entity.pdbx_description
1 polymer ?
#
loop_
_entity_poly.entity_id
_entity_poly.type
_entity_poly.pdbx_seq_one_letter_code
_entity_poly.pdbx_strand_id
1 'polypeptide(L)'
;MACGIEERWKPLLKFLYYLGIDREGMKRMLVVKPMVFCVDLETTIAPKVRFLQDIGIKDDAIGRMLVRFPPLLTYSLYKKIRPVVVFLLTKAGVTQKNIG
;
A
#
# COMPACT_ATOMS: atom_id res chain seq x y z
N MET A 1 25.43 8.90 7.33
CA MET A 1 24.31 9.85 7.32
C MET A 1 23.08 9.14 7.86
N ALA A 2 22.94 9.10 9.18
CA ALA A 2 21.83 8.41 9.83
C ALA A 2 20.64 9.38 9.87
N CYS A 3 19.78 9.35 8.84
CA CYS A 3 18.44 9.94 8.96
C CYS A 3 17.75 9.21 10.11
N GLY A 4 17.43 9.95 11.17
CA GLY A 4 16.81 9.39 12.35
C GLY A 4 15.51 8.66 11.99
N ILE A 5 15.19 7.61 12.76
CA ILE A 5 13.92 6.89 12.69
C ILE A 5 12.74 7.87 12.57
N GLU A 6 12.82 8.99 13.28
CA GLU A 6 11.79 10.02 13.34
C GLU A 6 11.54 10.76 12.01
N GLU A 7 12.59 11.00 11.21
CA GLU A 7 12.48 11.69 9.92
C GLU A 7 11.81 10.82 8.86
N ARG A 8 11.96 9.49 8.96
CA ARG A 8 11.33 8.53 8.05
C ARG A 8 9.92 8.13 8.48
N TRP A 9 9.70 8.03 9.80
CA TRP A 9 8.44 7.55 10.35
C TRP A 9 7.35 8.61 10.31
N LYS A 10 7.66 9.89 10.61
CA LYS A 10 6.64 10.95 10.58
C LYS A 10 5.94 11.08 9.22
N PRO A 11 6.65 11.15 8.08
CA PRO A 11 6.01 11.17 6.76
C PRO A 11 5.21 9.90 6.47
N LEU A 12 5.75 8.72 6.80
CA LEU A 12 5.07 7.44 6.59
C LEU A 12 3.75 7.38 7.36
N LEU A 13 3.75 7.72 8.65
CA LEU A 13 2.55 7.67 9.47
C LEU A 13 1.50 8.66 8.96
N LYS A 14 1.89 9.89 8.58
CA LYS A 14 0.98 10.87 7.96
C LYS A 14 0.36 10.33 6.68
N PHE A 15 1.16 9.66 5.85
CA PHE A 15 0.68 9.05 4.61
C PHE A 15 -0.31 7.90 4.88
N LEU A 16 -0.03 7.05 5.86
CA LEU A 16 -0.96 5.98 6.26
C LEU A 16 -2.28 6.56 6.83
N TYR A 17 -2.22 7.64 7.60
CA TYR A 17 -3.41 8.36 8.06
C TYR A 17 -4.21 8.96 6.90
N TYR A 18 -3.56 9.53 5.89
CA TYR A 18 -4.21 10.04 4.68
C TYR A 18 -5.02 8.94 3.96
N LEU A 19 -4.52 7.69 3.97
CA LEU A 19 -5.24 6.53 3.44
C LEU A 19 -6.35 6.01 4.38
N GLY A 20 -6.67 6.71 5.46
CA GLY A 20 -7.68 6.31 6.44
C GLY A 20 -7.24 5.17 7.36
N ILE A 21 -5.94 4.87 7.45
CA ILE A 21 -5.41 3.87 8.38
C ILE A 21 -5.23 4.55 9.75
N ASP A 22 -5.98 4.08 10.74
CA ASP A 22 -5.90 4.57 12.10
C ASP A 22 -4.77 3.88 12.90
N ARG A 23 -4.64 4.28 14.17
CA ARG A 23 -3.60 3.75 15.06
C ARG A 23 -3.69 2.22 15.24
N GLU A 24 -4.90 1.67 15.33
CA GLU A 24 -5.08 0.23 15.51
C GLU A 24 -4.75 -0.55 14.23
N GLY A 25 -5.10 0.01 13.07
CA GLY A 25 -4.67 -0.48 11.77
C GLY A 25 -3.14 -0.51 11.65
N MET A 26 -2.45 0.57 12.03
CA MET A 26 -0.99 0.63 12.01
C MET A 26 -0.35 -0.37 13.00
N LYS A 27 -0.88 -0.49 14.22
CA LYS A 27 -0.42 -1.52 15.17
C LYS A 27 -0.56 -2.92 14.61
N ARG A 28 -1.70 -3.23 13.99
CA ARG A 28 -1.92 -4.53 13.34
C ARG A 28 -0.91 -4.76 12.20
N MET A 29 -0.65 -3.74 11.39
CA MET A 29 0.38 -3.81 10.35
C MET A 29 1.77 -4.09 10.92
N LEU A 30 2.14 -3.41 12.01
CA LEU A 30 3.43 -3.61 12.70
C LEU A 30 3.58 -5.05 13.22
N VAL A 31 2.53 -5.61 13.81
CA VAL A 31 2.54 -6.99 14.32
C VAL A 31 2.63 -8.01 13.19
N VAL A 32 1.87 -7.82 12.11
CA VAL A 32 1.79 -8.78 11.00
C VAL A 32 3.03 -8.71 10.10
N LYS A 33 3.51 -7.51 9.79
CA LYS A 33 4.66 -7.30 8.90
C LYS A 33 5.42 -6.03 9.28
N PRO A 34 6.32 -6.08 10.28
CA PRO A 34 7.06 -4.90 10.74
C PRO A 34 7.93 -4.27 9.65
N MET A 35 8.42 -5.09 8.70
CA MET A 35 9.21 -4.66 7.54
C MET A 35 8.55 -3.55 6.70
N VAL A 36 7.22 -3.40 6.75
CA VAL A 36 6.52 -2.30 6.07
C VAL A 36 7.00 -0.93 6.54
N PHE A 37 7.40 -0.80 7.81
CA PHE A 37 7.88 0.44 8.40
C PHE A 37 9.40 0.65 8.23
N CYS A 38 10.06 -0.28 7.54
CA CYS A 38 11.48 -0.22 7.23
C CYS A 38 11.76 0.10 5.75
N VAL A 39 10.74 0.03 4.88
CA VAL A 39 10.89 0.39 3.46
C VAL A 39 10.62 1.86 3.22
N ASP A 40 11.18 2.38 2.14
CA ASP A 40 11.12 3.80 1.81
C ASP A 40 9.74 4.22 1.28
N LEU A 41 9.21 5.34 1.78
CA LEU A 41 7.88 5.84 1.42
C LEU A 41 7.81 6.22 -0.07
N GLU A 42 8.72 7.07 -0.53
CA GLU A 42 8.65 7.71 -1.84
C GLU A 42 8.99 6.74 -2.98
N THR A 43 9.96 5.86 -2.77
CA THR A 43 10.45 4.94 -3.80
C THR A 43 9.73 3.59 -3.80
N THR A 44 9.08 3.21 -2.69
CA THR A 44 8.45 1.88 -2.57
C THR A 44 6.96 1.93 -2.31
N ILE A 45 6.49 2.67 -1.30
CA ILE A 45 5.08 2.63 -0.88
C ILE A 45 4.21 3.51 -1.79
N ALA A 46 4.58 4.78 -1.97
CA ALA A 46 3.80 5.74 -2.76
C ALA A 46 3.59 5.29 -4.21
N PRO A 47 4.57 4.72 -4.94
CA PRO A 47 4.34 4.24 -6.31
C PRO A 47 3.34 3.09 -6.39
N LYS A 48 3.25 2.24 -5.35
CA LYS A 48 2.25 1.16 -5.30
C LYS A 48 0.86 1.71 -5.05
N VAL A 49 0.73 2.68 -4.15
CA VAL A 49 -0.54 3.34 -3.87
C VAL A 49 -1.03 4.13 -5.08
N ARG A 50 -0.16 4.93 -5.73
CA ARG A 50 -0.49 5.63 -6.97
C ARG A 50 -0.98 4.69 -8.06
N PHE A 51 -0.29 3.56 -8.27
CA PHE A 51 -0.75 2.56 -9.23
C PHE A 51 -2.17 2.03 -8.92
N LEU A 52 -2.50 1.82 -7.63
CA LEU A 52 -3.84 1.38 -7.22
C LEU A 52 -4.89 2.48 -7.41
N GLN A 53 -4.52 3.75 -7.20
CA GLN A 53 -5.36 4.91 -7.48
C GLN A 53 -5.61 5.08 -8.99
N ASP A 54 -4.58 4.90 -9.82
CA ASP A 54 -4.66 5.03 -11.28
C ASP A 54 -5.63 4.01 -11.90
N ILE A 55 -5.77 2.83 -11.29
CA ILE A 55 -6.77 1.82 -11.69
C ILE A 55 -8.13 2.03 -11.00
N GLY A 56 -8.33 3.15 -10.30
CA GLY A 56 -9.60 3.60 -9.74
C GLY A 56 -9.95 3.09 -8.35
N ILE A 57 -9.01 2.51 -7.58
CA ILE A 57 -9.29 2.15 -6.18
C ILE A 57 -9.23 3.40 -5.31
N LYS A 58 -10.28 3.64 -4.52
CA LYS A 58 -10.37 4.76 -3.57
C LYS A 58 -9.41 4.60 -2.40
N ASP A 59 -8.93 5.72 -1.88
CA ASP A 59 -7.92 5.78 -0.81
C ASP A 59 -8.32 4.99 0.45
N ASP A 60 -9.58 5.08 0.86
CA ASP A 60 -10.13 4.34 2.00
C ASP A 60 -10.11 2.81 1.78
N ALA A 61 -10.40 2.37 0.54
CA ALA A 61 -10.33 0.96 0.16
C ALA A 61 -8.88 0.47 0.11
N ILE A 62 -7.94 1.30 -0.36
CA ILE A 62 -6.50 1.02 -0.29
C ILE A 62 -6.07 0.87 1.16
N GLY A 63 -6.45 1.80 2.04
CA GLY A 63 -6.16 1.73 3.47
C GLY A 63 -6.64 0.43 4.11
N ARG A 64 -7.91 0.07 3.89
CA ARG A 64 -8.47 -1.21 4.37
C ARG A 64 -7.70 -2.42 3.84
N MET A 65 -7.33 -2.42 2.56
CA MET A 65 -6.56 -3.50 1.94
C MET A 65 -5.17 -3.63 2.58
N LEU A 66 -4.48 -2.51 2.81
CA LEU A 66 -3.15 -2.48 3.42
C LEU A 66 -3.17 -2.97 4.87
N VAL A 67 -4.20 -2.60 5.65
CA VAL A 67 -4.38 -3.14 7.00
C VAL A 67 -4.65 -4.64 6.92
N ARG A 68 -5.55 -5.09 6.04
CA ARG A 68 -5.92 -6.50 5.92
C ARG A 68 -4.76 -7.38 5.46
N PHE A 69 -3.95 -6.89 4.52
CA PHE A 69 -2.81 -7.60 3.94
C PHE A 69 -1.56 -6.70 3.80
N PRO A 70 -0.88 -6.39 4.91
CA PRO A 70 0.32 -5.53 4.92
C PRO A 70 1.48 -6.04 4.03
N PRO A 71 1.70 -7.37 3.86
CA PRO A 71 2.74 -7.89 2.97
C PRO A 71 2.66 -7.39 1.52
N LEU A 72 1.52 -6.87 1.05
CA LEU A 72 1.41 -6.26 -0.27
C LEU A 72 2.51 -5.21 -0.54
N LEU A 73 2.86 -4.42 0.48
CA LEU A 73 3.89 -3.39 0.37
C LEU A 73 5.32 -3.93 0.28
N THR A 74 5.52 -5.23 0.48
CA THR A 74 6.82 -5.90 0.28
C THR A 74 6.96 -6.56 -1.09
N TYR A 75 5.87 -6.68 -1.85
CA TYR A 75 5.91 -7.24 -3.19
C TYR A 75 6.39 -6.23 -4.23
N SER A 76 7.06 -6.73 -5.27
CA SER A 76 7.48 -5.90 -6.40
C SER A 76 6.25 -5.38 -7.15
N LEU A 77 6.19 -4.07 -7.35
CA LEU A 77 5.15 -3.45 -8.15
C LEU A 77 5.14 -4.02 -9.57
N TYR A 78 6.31 -4.07 -10.21
CA TYR A 78 6.45 -4.45 -11.62
C TYR A 78 6.46 -5.96 -11.85
N LYS A 79 7.07 -6.74 -10.94
CA LYS A 79 7.19 -8.21 -11.12
C LYS A 79 6.01 -9.00 -10.56
N LYS A 80 5.19 -8.40 -9.67
CA LYS A 80 4.10 -9.13 -9.00
C LYS A 80 2.77 -8.42 -9.06
N ILE A 81 2.67 -7.19 -8.56
CA ILE A 81 1.38 -6.50 -8.41
C ILE A 81 0.77 -6.17 -9.77
N ARG A 82 1.52 -5.49 -10.66
CA ARG A 82 1.06 -5.10 -11.99
C ARG A 82 0.63 -6.30 -12.85
N PRO A 83 1.45 -7.38 -13.00
CA PRO A 83 1.03 -8.54 -13.78
C PRO A 83 -0.27 -9.18 -13.29
N VAL A 84 -0.46 -9.28 -11.97
CA VAL A 84 -1.68 -9.83 -11.39
C VAL A 84 -2.88 -8.93 -11.70
N VAL A 85 -2.76 -7.62 -11.51
CA VAL A 85 -3.84 -6.67 -11.83
C VAL A 85 -4.20 -6.69 -13.31
N VAL A 86 -3.21 -6.71 -14.21
CA VAL A 86 -3.45 -6.82 -15.65
C VAL A 86 -4.17 -8.11 -16.00
N PHE A 87 -3.76 -9.24 -15.42
CA PHE A 87 -4.48 -10.51 -15.61
C PHE A 87 -5.94 -10.42 -15.15
N LEU A 88 -6.18 -9.83 -13.97
CA LEU A 88 -7.53 -9.67 -13.44
C LEU A 88 -8.42 -8.84 -14.39
N LEU A 89 -7.91 -7.70 -14.85
CA LEU A 89 -8.63 -6.75 -15.69
C LEU A 89 -8.84 -7.22 -17.13
N THR A 90 -7.95 -8.05 -17.68
CA THR A 90 -7.95 -8.40 -19.11
C THR A 90 -8.34 -9.85 -19.40
N LYS A 91 -8.16 -10.76 -18.45
CA LYS A 91 -8.37 -12.21 -18.64
C LYS A 91 -9.36 -12.81 -17.65
N ALA A 92 -9.39 -12.35 -16.41
CA ALA A 92 -10.25 -12.93 -15.37
C ALA A 92 -11.66 -12.32 -15.30
N GLY A 93 -11.99 -11.36 -16.17
CA GLY A 93 -13.31 -10.73 -16.23
C GLY A 93 -13.57 -9.71 -15.13
N VAL A 94 -12.54 -9.24 -14.41
CA VAL A 94 -12.69 -8.11 -13.47
C VAL A 94 -12.82 -6.83 -14.28
N THR A 95 -13.90 -6.09 -14.04
CA THR A 95 -14.17 -4.81 -14.71
C THR A 95 -13.99 -3.65 -13.75
N GLN A 96 -13.95 -2.42 -14.27
CA GLN A 96 -13.89 -1.22 -13.44
C GLN A 96 -15.07 -1.12 -12.44
N LYS A 97 -16.23 -1.68 -12.78
CA LYS A 97 -17.40 -1.75 -11.88
C LYS A 97 -17.16 -2.65 -10.66
N ASN A 98 -16.18 -3.55 -10.73
CA ASN A 98 -15.79 -4.42 -9.63
C ASN A 98 -14.71 -3.79 -8.74
N ILE A 99 -14.17 -2.63 -9.12
CA ILE A 99 -13.08 -1.93 -8.43
C ILE A 99 -13.66 -0.72 -7.69
N GLY A 100 -13.64 -0.76 -6.36
CA GLY A 100 -14.07 0.34 -5.48
C GLY A 100 -15.55 0.34 -5.11
#